data_AF-B4DQ64-F1
#
_entry.id   AF-B4DQ64-F1
#
_cell.length_a   1.000
_cell.length_b   1.000
_cell.length_c   1.000
_cell.angle_alpha   90.00
_cell.angle_beta   90.00
_cell.angle_gamma   90.00
#
_symmetry.space_group_name_H-M   'P 1'
#
loop_
_entity.id
_entity.type
_entity.pdbx_description
1 polymer ?
#
loop_
_entity_poly.entity_id
_entity_poly.type
_entity_poly.pdbx_seq_one_letter_code
_entity_poly.pdbx_strand_id
1 'polypeptide(L)'
;MVMEVGTLDAGGLRALLGERAAQCLLLDCRSFFAFNAGHIAGSVNVRFSAAQVFFLKGGYEAFSASCPELCSKQSTPMGLSLPLSTSVPDSAESGCSSCSTPLYDQGGPVEILPFLYLGSAYHASRKDMLDALGITALINVSANCPNHFEGHYQYKSIPVEDNHKADISSWFNEAIDFIDSIKNAGGRVFVHCQAGISRSATICLAYLMRTNRVKLDEAFEFVKQRRSIISPNFSFMGQLLQFESQVLAPHCSAEAGSPAMAVLDRGTSTTTVFNFPVSIPVHSTNSALSYLQSPITTSPSC
;
A
#
# COMPACT_ATOMS: atom_id res chain seq x y z
N MET A 1 19.94 -5.70 25.21
CA MET A 1 21.02 -4.75 24.91
C MET A 1 20.45 -3.76 23.91
N VAL A 2 20.22 -2.51 24.32
CA VAL A 2 19.74 -1.46 23.41
C VAL A 2 20.88 -1.16 22.44
N MET A 3 20.66 -1.33 21.13
CA MET A 3 21.63 -0.88 20.14
C MET A 3 21.67 0.66 20.17
N GLU A 4 22.81 1.24 20.53
CA GLU A 4 23.03 2.67 20.34
C GLU A 4 23.24 2.94 18.85
N VAL A 5 22.42 3.84 18.30
CA VAL A 5 22.54 4.28 16.92
C VAL A 5 23.14 5.67 16.91
N GLY A 6 24.33 5.78 16.31
CA GLY A 6 25.03 7.06 16.17
C GLY A 6 24.51 7.87 14.99
N THR A 7 24.94 9.13 14.89
CA THR A 7 24.80 9.93 13.67
C THR A 7 26.17 10.17 13.07
N LEU A 8 26.25 10.15 11.75
CA LEU A 8 27.47 10.37 10.99
C LEU A 8 27.16 11.38 9.89
N ASP A 9 28.03 12.36 9.69
CA ASP A 9 27.90 13.31 8.58
C ASP A 9 28.62 12.78 7.33
N ALA A 10 28.51 13.53 6.24
CA ALA A 10 29.11 13.13 4.97
C ALA A 10 30.64 13.00 5.04
N GLY A 11 31.31 13.87 5.81
CA GLY A 11 32.77 13.82 6.00
C GLY A 11 33.20 12.57 6.77
N GLY A 12 32.48 12.22 7.84
CA GLY A 12 32.71 11.00 8.61
C GLY A 12 32.46 9.73 7.79
N LEU A 13 31.41 9.70 6.97
CA LEU A 13 31.16 8.57 6.07
C LEU A 13 32.26 8.42 5.02
N ARG A 14 32.73 9.54 4.44
CA ARG A 14 33.85 9.55 3.49
C ARG A 14 35.13 9.00 4.11
N ALA A 15 35.46 9.39 5.34
CA ALA A 15 36.64 8.87 6.05
C ALA A 15 36.54 7.35 6.29
N LEU A 16 35.37 6.86 6.73
CA LEU A 16 35.13 5.44 6.94
C LEU A 16 35.28 4.62 5.64
N LEU A 17 34.72 5.13 4.54
CA LEU A 17 34.86 4.49 3.23
C LEU A 17 36.29 4.55 2.70
N GLY A 18 37.09 5.56 3.06
CA GLY A 18 38.50 5.65 2.68
C GLY A 18 39.42 4.67 3.43
N GLU A 19 39.22 4.51 4.74
CA GLU A 19 40.11 3.70 5.59
C GLU A 19 39.68 2.23 5.68
N ARG A 20 38.37 1.96 5.63
CA ARG A 20 37.77 0.66 5.96
C ARG A 20 36.68 0.24 4.98
N ALA A 21 36.80 0.61 3.69
CA ALA A 21 35.83 0.32 2.63
C ALA A 21 35.30 -1.14 2.68
N ALA A 22 36.20 -2.11 2.81
CA ALA A 22 35.86 -3.55 2.80
C ALA A 22 35.13 -4.04 4.06
N GLN A 23 35.04 -3.22 5.11
CA GLN A 23 34.36 -3.52 6.37
C GLN A 23 33.10 -2.66 6.58
N CYS A 24 32.79 -1.77 5.63
CA CYS A 24 31.64 -0.88 5.68
C CYS A 24 30.56 -1.35 4.69
N LEU A 25 29.34 -1.56 5.18
CA LEU A 25 28.17 -1.80 4.35
C LEU A 25 27.30 -0.54 4.35
N LEU A 26 27.21 0.13 3.20
CA LEU A 26 26.30 1.26 3.02
C LEU A 26 24.95 0.76 2.50
N LEU A 27 23.91 0.95 3.30
CA LEU A 27 22.54 0.55 2.97
C LEU A 27 21.74 1.81 2.63
N ASP A 28 21.36 2.00 1.36
CA ASP A 28 20.36 3.01 0.99
C ASP A 28 18.97 2.47 1.34
N CYS A 29 18.46 2.88 2.50
CA CYS A 29 17.16 2.44 3.01
C CYS A 29 15.98 3.26 2.44
N ARG A 30 16.20 4.13 1.45
CA ARG A 30 15.10 4.86 0.82
C ARG A 30 14.30 3.91 -0.08
N SER A 31 13.02 3.75 0.25
CA SER A 31 12.03 2.89 -0.40
C SER A 31 12.27 1.36 -0.35
N PHE A 32 13.27 0.87 0.39
CA PHE A 32 13.75 -0.52 0.30
C PHE A 32 13.28 -1.47 1.42
N PHE A 33 12.16 -1.18 2.10
CA PHE A 33 11.62 -2.02 3.19
C PHE A 33 10.33 -2.77 2.88
N ALA A 34 9.80 -2.68 1.66
CA ALA A 34 8.92 -3.74 1.21
C ALA A 34 9.79 -4.99 1.03
N PHE A 35 9.41 -6.11 1.66
CA PHE A 35 9.54 -7.44 1.05
C PHE A 35 10.77 -8.34 1.33
N ASN A 36 11.76 -7.96 2.13
CA ASN A 36 13.08 -8.62 2.00
C ASN A 36 13.40 -9.87 2.84
N ALA A 37 12.54 -10.35 3.72
CA ALA A 37 12.84 -11.60 4.45
C ALA A 37 12.43 -12.89 3.69
N GLY A 38 11.72 -12.78 2.55
CA GLY A 38 11.27 -13.93 1.76
C GLY A 38 11.73 -13.99 0.31
N HIS A 39 12.33 -12.92 -0.25
CA HIS A 39 12.28 -12.72 -1.72
C HIS A 39 13.56 -12.24 -2.42
N ILE A 40 14.68 -12.08 -1.72
CA ILE A 40 15.99 -11.93 -2.38
C ILE A 40 16.85 -13.15 -2.07
N ALA A 41 17.05 -13.99 -3.10
CA ALA A 41 18.02 -15.07 -3.04
C ALA A 41 19.41 -14.50 -2.73
N GLY A 42 20.01 -14.92 -1.62
CA GLY A 42 21.32 -14.45 -1.15
C GLY A 42 21.28 -13.30 -0.13
N SER A 43 20.11 -12.87 0.34
CA SER A 43 20.03 -11.91 1.45
C SER A 43 20.62 -12.50 2.74
N VAL A 44 21.53 -11.77 3.39
CA VAL A 44 22.15 -12.18 4.65
C VAL A 44 21.56 -11.36 5.80
N ASN A 45 20.97 -12.05 6.79
CA ASN A 45 20.59 -11.41 8.05
C ASN A 45 21.86 -11.03 8.81
N VAL A 46 22.19 -9.74 8.81
CA VAL A 46 23.32 -9.22 9.58
C VAL A 46 22.88 -9.10 11.03
N ARG A 47 23.46 -9.93 11.90
CA ARG A 47 23.26 -9.83 13.35
C ARG A 47 24.07 -8.62 13.83
N PHE A 48 23.40 -7.50 14.09
CA PHE A 48 24.02 -6.23 14.51
C PHE A 48 24.68 -6.24 15.90
N SER A 49 24.86 -7.41 16.54
CA SER A 49 25.50 -7.52 17.85
C SER A 49 26.97 -7.09 17.86
N ALA A 50 27.60 -6.91 16.70
CA ALA A 50 28.99 -6.43 16.56
C ALA A 50 29.16 -5.26 15.56
N ALA A 51 28.06 -4.73 15.01
CA ALA A 51 28.11 -3.68 13.99
C ALA A 51 27.65 -2.34 14.57
N GLN A 52 28.45 -1.29 14.35
CA GLN A 52 28.05 0.07 14.68
C GLN A 52 27.13 0.61 13.59
N VAL A 53 25.94 1.06 13.97
CA VAL A 53 24.93 1.60 13.05
C VAL A 53 24.94 3.12 13.15
N PHE A 54 25.02 3.79 12.00
CA PHE A 54 24.99 5.25 11.91
C PHE A 54 23.91 5.72 10.94
N PHE A 55 23.18 6.75 11.33
CA PHE A 55 22.35 7.51 10.38
C PHE A 55 23.19 8.59 9.70
N LEU A 56 23.13 8.62 8.37
CA LEU A 56 23.77 9.66 7.58
C LEU A 56 22.98 10.98 7.70
N LYS A 57 23.56 11.95 8.39
CA LYS A 57 22.96 13.26 8.62
C LYS A 57 22.82 14.01 7.30
N GLY A 58 21.59 14.45 7.00
CA GLY A 58 21.26 15.11 5.73
C GLY A 58 21.03 14.14 4.56
N GLY A 59 21.10 12.83 4.79
CA GLY A 59 20.75 11.82 3.80
C GLY A 59 21.66 11.84 2.56
N TYR A 60 21.17 11.24 1.49
CA TYR A 60 21.91 11.14 0.23
C TYR A 60 22.08 12.49 -0.46
N GLU A 61 21.10 13.41 -0.40
CA GLU A 61 21.24 14.71 -1.06
C GLU A 61 22.42 15.51 -0.47
N ALA A 62 22.54 15.57 0.86
CA ALA A 62 23.68 16.25 1.49
C ALA A 62 25.01 15.53 1.25
N PHE A 63 24.99 14.20 1.24
CA PHE A 63 26.18 13.39 0.96
C PHE A 63 26.67 13.55 -0.48
N SER A 64 25.78 13.45 -1.46
CA SER A 64 26.10 13.60 -2.89
C SER A 64 26.58 15.01 -3.24
N ALA A 65 26.07 16.04 -2.55
CA ALA A 65 26.59 17.40 -2.67
C ALA A 65 28.01 17.55 -2.07
N SER A 66 28.31 16.85 -0.99
CA SER A 66 29.58 16.97 -0.25
C SER A 66 30.69 16.04 -0.77
N CYS A 67 30.32 14.87 -1.31
CA CYS A 67 31.22 13.81 -1.79
C CYS A 67 30.75 13.29 -3.17
N PRO A 68 30.64 14.15 -4.20
CA PRO A 68 30.14 13.76 -5.52
C PRO A 68 31.03 12.71 -6.21
N GLU A 69 32.32 12.65 -5.87
CA GLU A 69 33.29 11.68 -6.38
C GLU A 69 33.04 10.24 -5.93
N LEU A 70 32.32 10.07 -4.80
CA LEU A 70 31.91 8.76 -4.28
C LEU A 70 30.52 8.34 -4.77
N CYS A 71 29.85 9.18 -5.56
CA CYS A 71 28.51 8.92 -6.08
C CYS A 71 28.59 8.52 -7.56
N SER A 72 27.93 7.42 -7.92
CA SER A 72 27.78 7.03 -9.32
C SER A 72 26.95 8.09 -10.06
N LYS A 73 27.51 8.67 -11.12
CA LYS A 73 26.75 9.52 -12.04
C LYS A 73 25.74 8.63 -12.75
N GLN A 74 24.45 8.85 -12.51
CA GLN A 74 23.41 8.21 -13.31
C GLN A 74 23.65 8.60 -14.77
N SER A 75 24.00 7.64 -15.62
CA SER A 75 23.81 7.79 -17.06
C SER A 75 22.30 7.87 -17.28
N THR A 76 21.80 9.06 -17.60
CA THR A 76 20.46 9.22 -18.15
C THR A 76 20.30 8.27 -19.33
N PRO A 77 19.27 7.42 -19.40
CA PRO A 77 18.86 6.84 -20.67
C PRO A 77 18.65 7.99 -21.64
N MET A 78 19.40 8.03 -22.75
CA MET A 78 19.13 8.99 -23.82
C MET A 78 17.68 8.80 -24.26
N GLY A 79 16.84 9.81 -24.05
CA GLY A 79 15.44 9.69 -24.46
C GLY A 79 14.49 10.81 -24.06
N LEU A 80 14.78 11.66 -23.06
CA LEU A 80 13.87 12.76 -22.70
C LEU A 80 14.64 13.98 -22.20
N SER A 81 15.23 14.74 -23.12
CA SER A 81 15.61 16.14 -22.86
C SER A 81 14.71 17.03 -23.72
N LEU A 82 13.75 17.71 -23.08
CA LEU A 82 13.09 18.86 -23.67
C LEU A 82 13.75 20.12 -23.11
N PRO A 83 14.22 21.04 -23.97
CA PRO A 83 14.95 22.23 -23.54
C PRO A 83 14.01 23.23 -22.85
N LEU A 84 14.47 23.74 -21.72
CA LEU A 84 13.97 24.95 -21.09
C LEU A 84 14.25 26.12 -22.04
N SER A 85 13.21 26.75 -22.58
CA SER A 85 13.33 28.02 -23.29
C SER A 85 12.22 28.96 -22.82
N THR A 86 12.64 29.96 -22.08
CA THR A 86 11.90 31.17 -21.75
C THR A 86 11.66 31.99 -23.01
N SER A 87 10.41 32.03 -23.48
CA SER A 87 9.87 33.14 -24.27
C SER A 87 8.34 33.11 -24.23
N VAL A 88 7.76 34.07 -23.51
CA VAL A 88 6.38 34.55 -23.76
C VAL A 88 6.47 35.45 -25.00
N PRO A 89 5.49 35.41 -25.93
CA PRO A 89 4.31 36.26 -25.74
C PRO A 89 2.97 35.69 -26.26
N ASP A 90 1.90 36.24 -25.68
CA ASP A 90 0.53 36.47 -26.18
C ASP A 90 -0.06 35.52 -27.23
N SER A 91 -1.10 34.79 -26.82
CA SER A 91 -2.44 34.85 -27.42
C SER A 91 -3.44 34.11 -26.54
N ALA A 92 -4.56 34.79 -26.27
CA ALA A 92 -5.69 34.31 -25.49
C ALA A 92 -6.27 33.00 -26.03
N GLU A 93 -6.79 32.15 -25.13
CA GLU A 93 -8.09 31.46 -25.23
C GLU A 93 -8.37 30.67 -23.92
N SER A 94 -9.44 31.08 -23.23
CA SER A 94 -10.30 30.38 -22.26
C SER A 94 -9.68 29.52 -21.14
N GLY A 95 -9.64 30.11 -19.94
CA GLY A 95 -9.16 29.46 -18.72
C GLY A 95 -10.15 28.53 -18.03
N CYS A 96 -9.59 27.53 -17.34
CA CYS A 96 -10.06 27.10 -16.03
C CYS A 96 -8.84 26.75 -15.16
N SER A 97 -8.77 27.38 -13.99
CA SER A 97 -7.64 27.42 -13.07
C SER A 97 -7.09 26.04 -12.71
N SER A 98 -5.77 25.88 -12.84
CA SER A 98 -5.01 24.68 -12.52
C SER A 98 -5.16 24.26 -11.05
N CYS A 99 -6.06 23.31 -10.76
CA CYS A 99 -5.99 22.48 -9.57
C CYS A 99 -5.14 21.25 -9.91
N SER A 100 -3.82 21.39 -9.85
CA SER A 100 -2.90 20.27 -10.08
C SER A 100 -3.01 19.28 -8.93
N THR A 101 -3.96 18.33 -9.04
CA THR A 101 -4.01 17.16 -8.19
C THR A 101 -2.68 16.41 -8.29
N PRO A 102 -2.12 15.92 -7.17
CA PRO A 102 -0.90 15.13 -7.20
C PRO A 102 -1.03 13.98 -8.20
N LEU A 103 0.07 13.58 -8.85
CA LEU A 103 0.06 12.52 -9.88
C LEU A 103 -0.60 11.21 -9.36
N TYR A 104 -0.45 10.92 -8.07
CA TYR A 104 -1.02 9.74 -7.42
C TYR A 104 -2.53 9.81 -7.13
N ASP A 105 -3.12 10.99 -7.31
CA ASP A 105 -4.56 11.27 -7.25
C ASP A 105 -5.15 11.44 -8.67
N GLN A 106 -4.34 11.22 -9.72
CA GLN A 106 -4.82 11.12 -11.09
C GLN A 106 -5.50 9.75 -11.27
N GLY A 107 -6.77 9.66 -10.87
CA GLY A 107 -7.56 8.45 -10.88
C GLY A 107 -8.67 8.47 -9.83
N GLY A 108 -9.28 7.31 -9.58
CA GLY A 108 -10.25 7.12 -8.50
C GLY A 108 -9.71 6.27 -7.35
N PRO A 109 -10.51 6.08 -6.29
CA PRO A 109 -10.33 4.97 -5.36
C PRO A 109 -10.06 3.66 -6.10
N VAL A 110 -9.11 2.88 -5.61
CA VAL A 110 -8.83 1.56 -6.19
C VAL A 110 -9.66 0.50 -5.47
N GLU A 111 -10.23 -0.43 -6.23
CA GLU A 111 -10.92 -1.60 -5.68
C GLU A 111 -9.89 -2.62 -5.20
N ILE A 112 -9.88 -2.92 -3.90
CA ILE A 112 -9.06 -3.99 -3.29
C ILE A 112 -9.84 -5.30 -3.32
N LEU A 113 -11.08 -5.25 -2.86
CA LEU A 113 -12.07 -6.33 -2.95
C LEU A 113 -13.39 -5.70 -3.44
N PRO A 114 -14.38 -6.50 -3.91
CA PRO A 114 -15.66 -5.97 -4.40
C PRO A 114 -16.39 -4.99 -3.46
N PHE A 115 -16.09 -5.07 -2.16
CA PHE A 115 -16.66 -4.22 -1.11
C PHE A 115 -15.63 -3.33 -0.39
N LEU A 116 -14.35 -3.36 -0.77
CA LEU A 116 -13.28 -2.63 -0.07
C LEU A 116 -12.44 -1.82 -1.04
N TYR A 117 -12.44 -0.50 -0.85
CA TYR A 117 -11.74 0.47 -1.69
C TYR A 117 -10.68 1.23 -0.90
N LEU A 118 -9.60 1.63 -1.57
CA LEU A 118 -8.47 2.35 -0.98
C LEU A 118 -8.19 3.66 -1.73
N GLY A 119 -7.92 4.74 -1.00
CA GLY A 119 -7.57 6.03 -1.61
C GLY A 119 -7.07 7.11 -0.65
N SER A 120 -7.01 8.33 -1.17
CA SER A 120 -6.55 9.54 -0.49
C SER A 120 -7.72 10.39 0.01
N ALA A 121 -7.40 11.45 0.76
CA ALA A 121 -8.37 12.43 1.21
C ALA A 121 -9.00 13.20 0.04
N TYR A 122 -8.25 13.38 -1.05
CA TYR A 122 -8.80 13.95 -2.28
C TYR A 122 -9.97 13.11 -2.79
N HIS A 123 -9.80 11.78 -2.92
CA HIS A 123 -10.91 10.91 -3.32
C HIS A 123 -12.07 10.94 -2.31
N ALA A 124 -11.78 11.05 -1.00
CA ALA A 124 -12.79 11.15 0.05
C ALA A 124 -13.64 12.43 -0.05
N SER A 125 -13.13 13.47 -0.70
CA SER A 125 -13.83 14.74 -0.92
C SER A 125 -14.73 14.75 -2.17
N ARG A 126 -14.75 13.65 -2.94
CA ARG A 126 -15.45 13.55 -4.23
C ARG A 126 -16.71 12.69 -4.11
N LYS A 127 -17.82 13.31 -3.68
CA LYS A 127 -19.11 12.64 -3.50
C LYS A 127 -19.60 11.92 -4.76
N ASP A 128 -19.45 12.58 -5.91
CA ASP A 128 -19.79 12.04 -7.22
C ASP A 128 -19.09 10.69 -7.50
N MET A 129 -17.80 10.61 -7.15
CA MET A 129 -17.02 9.38 -7.32
C MET A 129 -17.41 8.30 -6.32
N LEU A 130 -17.64 8.68 -5.05
CA LEU A 130 -18.07 7.74 -4.00
C LEU A 130 -19.45 7.13 -4.32
N ASP A 131 -20.39 7.95 -4.81
CA ASP A 131 -21.72 7.50 -5.23
C ASP A 131 -21.66 6.60 -6.45
N ALA A 132 -20.84 6.94 -7.46
CA ALA A 132 -20.68 6.12 -8.66
C ALA A 132 -20.11 4.72 -8.36
N LEU A 133 -19.21 4.63 -7.36
CA LEU A 133 -18.70 3.36 -6.83
C LEU A 133 -19.68 2.68 -5.86
N GLY A 134 -20.79 3.34 -5.53
CA GLY A 134 -21.79 2.95 -4.54
C GLY A 134 -21.17 2.61 -3.19
N ILE A 135 -20.27 3.47 -2.72
CA ILE A 135 -19.74 3.44 -1.36
C ILE A 135 -20.87 3.76 -0.39
N THR A 136 -20.97 2.98 0.68
CA THR A 136 -21.96 3.17 1.75
C THR A 136 -21.31 3.58 3.06
N ALA A 137 -20.00 3.37 3.21
CA ALA A 137 -19.27 3.70 4.42
C ALA A 137 -17.82 4.11 4.15
N LEU A 138 -17.26 4.94 5.01
CA LEU A 138 -15.88 5.42 4.95
C LEU A 138 -15.14 5.12 6.26
N ILE A 139 -13.87 4.73 6.13
CA ILE A 139 -12.91 4.74 7.25
C ILE A 139 -11.89 5.84 6.99
N ASN A 140 -11.88 6.86 7.83
CA ASN A 140 -10.90 7.94 7.82
C ASN A 140 -9.78 7.61 8.81
N VAL A 141 -8.64 7.18 8.28
CA VAL A 141 -7.44 6.82 9.06
C VAL A 141 -6.50 8.03 9.15
N SER A 142 -7.03 9.17 9.60
CA SER A 142 -6.26 10.39 9.78
C SER A 142 -6.85 11.28 10.87
N ALA A 143 -5.99 11.89 11.68
CA ALA A 143 -6.38 12.96 12.60
C ALA A 143 -6.63 14.31 11.90
N ASN A 144 -6.06 14.51 10.70
CA ASN A 144 -5.98 15.83 10.06
C ASN A 144 -6.85 15.96 8.80
N CYS A 145 -7.52 14.88 8.38
CA CYS A 145 -8.47 14.90 7.26
C CYS A 145 -9.89 15.03 7.82
N PRO A 146 -10.72 15.95 7.30
CA PRO A 146 -12.12 16.03 7.70
C PRO A 146 -12.96 14.90 7.08
N ASN A 147 -14.09 14.58 7.74
CA ASN A 147 -15.16 13.78 7.14
C ASN A 147 -16.08 14.72 6.35
N HIS A 148 -16.11 14.59 5.02
CA HIS A 148 -16.80 15.57 4.16
C HIS A 148 -18.33 15.41 4.11
N PHE A 149 -18.84 14.20 4.33
CA PHE A 149 -20.24 13.86 4.03
C PHE A 149 -20.91 13.12 5.19
N GLU A 150 -20.63 13.55 6.43
CA GLU A 150 -21.30 13.02 7.62
C GLU A 150 -22.82 13.14 7.47
N GLY A 151 -23.54 12.05 7.70
CA GLY A 151 -24.99 11.92 7.47
C GLY A 151 -25.40 11.29 6.14
N HIS A 152 -24.50 11.24 5.14
CA HIS A 152 -24.77 10.53 3.87
C HIS A 152 -24.14 9.13 3.85
N TYR A 153 -22.94 9.00 4.40
CA TYR A 153 -22.26 7.71 4.56
C TYR A 153 -22.08 7.39 6.04
N GLN A 154 -21.92 6.10 6.36
CA GLN A 154 -21.47 5.69 7.68
C GLN A 154 -19.97 5.94 7.82
N TYR A 155 -19.53 6.59 8.89
CA TYR A 155 -18.12 6.92 9.11
C TYR A 155 -17.52 6.16 10.29
N LYS A 156 -16.27 5.72 10.10
CA LYS A 156 -15.36 5.32 11.17
C LYS A 156 -14.14 6.23 11.15
N SER A 157 -13.93 6.98 12.23
CA SER A 157 -12.73 7.81 12.39
C SER A 157 -11.68 7.08 13.22
N ILE A 158 -10.47 6.94 12.66
CA ILE A 158 -9.29 6.37 13.30
C ILE A 158 -8.22 7.48 13.31
N PRO A 159 -8.13 8.27 14.39
CA PRO A 159 -7.31 9.49 14.43
C PRO A 159 -5.83 9.17 14.64
N VAL A 160 -5.21 8.55 13.62
CA VAL A 160 -3.82 8.09 13.65
C VAL A 160 -2.94 9.01 12.79
N GLU A 161 -1.81 9.42 13.34
CA GLU A 161 -0.75 10.13 12.63
C GLU A 161 0.16 9.17 11.86
N ASP A 162 0.74 9.61 10.74
CA ASP A 162 1.65 8.78 9.94
C ASP A 162 3.10 8.95 10.40
N ASN A 163 3.40 8.48 11.61
CA ASN A 163 4.75 8.54 12.16
C ASN A 163 5.08 7.30 12.97
N HIS A 164 6.37 7.15 13.32
CA HIS A 164 6.88 5.95 13.97
C HIS A 164 6.36 5.71 15.41
N LYS A 165 5.79 6.75 16.06
CA LYS A 165 5.28 6.67 17.44
C LYS A 165 3.83 6.23 17.50
N ALA A 166 3.10 6.29 16.39
CA ALA A 166 1.69 5.97 16.37
C ALA A 166 1.47 4.45 16.45
N ASP A 167 0.56 4.03 17.33
CA ASP A 167 0.05 2.67 17.39
C ASP A 167 -1.22 2.57 16.55
N ILE A 168 -1.09 2.02 15.34
CA ILE A 168 -2.22 1.75 14.44
C ILE A 168 -2.80 0.35 14.67
N SER A 169 -2.03 -0.56 15.28
CA SER A 169 -2.40 -1.95 15.48
C SER A 169 -3.57 -2.15 16.43
N SER A 170 -3.70 -1.29 17.45
CA SER A 170 -4.85 -1.28 18.36
C SER A 170 -6.19 -1.05 17.66
N TRP A 171 -6.17 -0.45 16.46
CA TRP A 171 -7.37 -0.20 15.66
C TRP A 171 -7.70 -1.31 14.67
N PHE A 172 -6.83 -2.31 14.48
CA PHE A 172 -7.04 -3.33 13.46
C PHE A 172 -8.34 -4.09 13.66
N ASN A 173 -8.61 -4.61 14.86
CA ASN A 173 -9.82 -5.40 15.09
C ASN A 173 -11.08 -4.57 14.85
N GLU A 174 -11.11 -3.36 15.38
CA GLU A 174 -12.26 -2.46 15.24
C GLU A 174 -12.50 -2.02 13.80
N ALA A 175 -11.43 -1.75 13.03
CA ALA A 175 -11.53 -1.42 11.62
C ALA A 175 -12.04 -2.62 10.80
N ILE A 176 -11.55 -3.83 11.08
CA ILE A 176 -11.96 -5.02 10.34
C ILE A 176 -13.40 -5.40 10.68
N ASP A 177 -13.81 -5.32 11.95
CA ASP A 177 -15.20 -5.56 12.37
C ASP A 177 -16.16 -4.57 11.69
N PHE A 178 -15.75 -3.29 11.58
CA PHE A 178 -16.51 -2.30 10.83
C PHE A 178 -16.63 -2.69 9.35
N ILE A 179 -15.53 -3.08 8.70
CA ILE A 179 -15.56 -3.52 7.29
C ILE A 179 -16.48 -4.72 7.10
N ASP A 180 -16.38 -5.74 7.97
CA ASP A 180 -17.20 -6.94 7.91
C ASP A 180 -18.69 -6.61 8.14
N SER A 181 -19.01 -5.69 9.06
CA SER A 181 -20.40 -5.26 9.28
C SER A 181 -21.02 -4.65 8.03
N ILE A 182 -20.28 -3.78 7.32
CA ILE A 182 -20.76 -3.12 6.11
C ILE A 182 -20.88 -4.13 4.96
N LYS A 183 -19.88 -4.99 4.81
CA LYS A 183 -19.89 -6.08 3.83
C LYS A 183 -21.10 -7.00 4.02
N ASN A 184 -21.39 -7.40 5.27
CA ASN A 184 -22.50 -8.29 5.58
C ASN A 184 -23.87 -7.64 5.33
N ALA A 185 -23.94 -6.31 5.38
CA ALA A 185 -25.11 -5.53 4.96
C ALA A 185 -25.20 -5.32 3.43
N GLY A 186 -24.29 -5.90 2.64
CA GLY A 186 -24.23 -5.72 1.18
C GLY A 186 -23.66 -4.36 0.75
N GLY A 187 -23.04 -3.62 1.67
CA GLY A 187 -22.45 -2.32 1.43
C GLY A 187 -21.00 -2.38 0.94
N ARG A 188 -20.44 -1.20 0.68
CA ARG A 188 -19.04 -1.02 0.25
C ARG A 188 -18.34 0.04 1.08
N VAL A 189 -17.11 -0.25 1.47
CA VAL A 189 -16.29 0.57 2.36
C VAL A 189 -15.16 1.21 1.58
N PHE A 190 -14.97 2.51 1.79
CA PHE A 190 -13.81 3.24 1.30
C PHE A 190 -12.88 3.62 2.46
N VAL A 191 -11.68 3.08 2.46
CA VAL A 191 -10.64 3.36 3.47
C VAL A 191 -9.67 4.39 2.92
N HIS A 192 -9.53 5.51 3.61
CA HIS A 192 -8.63 6.58 3.19
C HIS A 192 -7.80 7.14 4.34
N CYS A 193 -6.73 7.81 3.97
CA CYS A 193 -5.97 8.69 4.85
C CYS A 193 -5.63 9.95 4.06
N GLN A 194 -4.57 10.69 4.41
CA GLN A 194 -4.18 11.87 3.64
C GLN A 194 -3.84 11.53 2.17
N ALA A 195 -2.83 10.69 1.94
CA ALA A 195 -2.29 10.40 0.60
C ALA A 195 -2.71 9.02 0.04
N GLY A 196 -3.31 8.17 0.87
CA GLY A 196 -3.61 6.80 0.47
C GLY A 196 -2.37 5.93 0.24
N ILE A 197 -1.29 6.19 0.98
CA ILE A 197 0.02 5.53 0.82
C ILE A 197 0.33 4.60 1.99
N SER A 198 0.21 5.09 3.22
CA SER A 198 0.65 4.39 4.45
C SER A 198 -0.53 3.92 5.30
N ARG A 199 -1.10 4.79 6.15
CA ARG A 199 -2.18 4.47 7.12
C ARG A 199 -3.35 3.64 6.57
N SER A 200 -4.00 4.11 5.50
CA SER A 200 -5.15 3.39 4.93
C SER A 200 -4.75 2.07 4.28
N ALA A 201 -3.58 2.02 3.63
CA ALA A 201 -3.03 0.77 3.10
C ALA A 201 -2.77 -0.23 4.23
N THR A 202 -2.23 0.21 5.37
CA THR A 202 -2.02 -0.63 6.56
C THR A 202 -3.31 -1.29 7.04
N ILE A 203 -4.42 -0.55 7.10
CA ILE A 203 -5.73 -1.11 7.46
C ILE A 203 -6.19 -2.17 6.44
N CYS A 204 -6.05 -1.90 5.14
CA CYS A 204 -6.39 -2.88 4.09
C CYS A 204 -5.54 -4.16 4.19
N LEU A 205 -4.25 -4.04 4.50
CA LEU A 205 -3.35 -5.19 4.69
C LEU A 205 -3.76 -6.02 5.91
N ALA A 206 -4.05 -5.38 7.04
CA ALA A 206 -4.55 -6.05 8.23
C ALA A 206 -5.86 -6.79 7.96
N TYR A 207 -6.78 -6.17 7.20
CA TYR A 207 -8.02 -6.82 6.77
C TYR A 207 -7.74 -8.11 5.99
N LEU A 208 -6.94 -8.04 4.93
CA LEU A 208 -6.62 -9.20 4.08
C LEU A 208 -5.98 -10.34 4.87
N MET A 209 -5.01 -10.05 5.73
CA MET A 209 -4.39 -11.09 6.56
C MET A 209 -5.40 -11.77 7.48
N ARG A 210 -6.29 -11.01 8.13
CA ARG A 210 -7.30 -11.58 9.05
C ARG A 210 -8.36 -12.40 8.32
N THR A 211 -8.92 -11.87 7.23
CA THR A 211 -10.10 -12.48 6.57
C THR A 211 -9.74 -13.52 5.52
N ASN A 212 -8.62 -13.33 4.82
CA ASN A 212 -8.19 -14.25 3.76
C ASN A 212 -7.12 -15.23 4.25
N ARG A 213 -6.64 -15.09 5.50
CA ARG A 213 -5.59 -15.93 6.10
C ARG A 213 -4.31 -15.99 5.25
N VAL A 214 -4.01 -14.90 4.55
CA VAL A 214 -2.79 -14.73 3.76
C VAL A 214 -1.71 -14.06 4.61
N LYS A 215 -0.46 -14.29 4.22
CA LYS A 215 0.69 -13.62 4.83
C LYS A 215 0.78 -12.15 4.43
N LEU A 216 1.56 -11.38 5.19
CA LEU A 216 1.77 -9.96 4.96
C LEU A 216 2.39 -9.68 3.60
N ASP A 217 3.34 -10.50 3.15
CA ASP A 217 3.98 -10.38 1.84
C ASP A 217 2.97 -10.56 0.69
N GLU A 218 2.13 -11.58 0.77
CA GLU A 218 1.06 -11.85 -0.19
C GLU A 218 0.02 -10.72 -0.21
N ALA A 219 -0.43 -10.28 0.97
CA ALA A 219 -1.36 -9.15 1.10
C ALA A 219 -0.76 -7.85 0.54
N PHE A 220 0.53 -7.61 0.81
CA PHE A 220 1.25 -6.43 0.33
C PHE A 220 1.31 -6.38 -1.18
N GLU A 221 1.76 -7.46 -1.81
CA GLU A 221 1.82 -7.56 -3.27
C GLU A 221 0.44 -7.39 -3.92
N PHE A 222 -0.58 -8.01 -3.33
CA PHE A 222 -1.96 -7.91 -3.82
C PHE A 222 -2.47 -6.45 -3.85
N VAL A 223 -2.21 -5.67 -2.80
CA VAL A 223 -2.60 -4.25 -2.75
C VAL A 223 -1.67 -3.39 -3.62
N LYS A 224 -0.37 -3.70 -3.66
CA LYS A 224 0.64 -2.99 -4.47
C LYS A 224 0.32 -3.05 -5.96
N GLN A 225 -0.15 -4.18 -6.47
CA GLN A 225 -0.58 -4.32 -7.86
C GLN A 225 -1.75 -3.42 -8.23
N ARG A 226 -2.62 -3.08 -7.26
CA ARG A 226 -3.79 -2.20 -7.46
C ARG A 226 -3.47 -0.74 -7.23
N ARG A 227 -2.58 -0.44 -6.28
CA ARG A 227 -2.08 0.90 -5.99
C ARG A 227 -0.58 0.86 -5.76
N SER A 228 0.17 1.04 -6.84
CA SER A 228 1.64 0.92 -6.89
C SER A 228 2.38 1.88 -5.95
N ILE A 229 1.73 2.93 -5.45
CA ILE A 229 2.34 3.89 -4.53
C ILE A 229 2.28 3.48 -3.07
N ILE A 230 1.57 2.40 -2.70
CA ILE A 230 1.46 2.05 -1.27
C ILE A 230 2.85 1.80 -0.68
N SER A 231 3.02 2.33 0.52
CA SER A 231 4.25 2.27 1.29
C SER A 231 3.94 2.62 2.75
N PRO A 232 3.38 1.67 3.54
CA PRO A 232 3.29 1.81 5.00
C PRO A 232 4.63 2.24 5.59
N ASN A 233 4.59 3.12 6.58
CA ASN A 233 5.82 3.49 7.29
C ASN A 233 6.39 2.25 8.03
N PHE A 234 7.68 2.31 8.36
CA PHE A 234 8.39 1.16 8.92
C PHE A 234 7.82 0.67 10.27
N SER A 235 7.33 1.59 11.12
CA SER A 235 6.69 1.21 12.38
C SER A 235 5.40 0.44 12.13
N PHE A 236 4.58 0.87 11.16
CA PHE A 236 3.37 0.16 10.76
C PHE A 236 3.68 -1.20 10.13
N MET A 237 4.77 -1.31 9.38
CA MET A 237 5.21 -2.61 8.86
C MET A 237 5.57 -3.57 9.99
N GLY A 238 6.27 -3.11 11.03
CA GLY A 238 6.55 -3.92 12.23
C GLY A 238 5.28 -4.34 12.98
N GLN A 239 4.32 -3.42 13.10
CA GLN A 239 3.01 -3.70 13.70
C GLN A 239 2.20 -4.73 12.89
N LEU A 240 2.25 -4.67 11.55
CA LEU A 240 1.62 -5.67 10.67
C LEU A 240 2.25 -7.05 10.80
N LEU A 241 3.58 -7.15 10.90
CA LEU A 241 4.29 -8.42 11.14
C LEU A 241 3.89 -9.03 12.50
N GLN A 242 3.77 -8.20 13.54
CA GLN A 242 3.28 -8.67 14.83
C GLN A 242 1.83 -9.18 14.72
N PHE A 243 0.97 -8.47 13.99
CA PHE A 243 -0.42 -8.87 13.78
C PHE A 243 -0.56 -10.15 12.95
N GLU A 244 0.25 -10.33 11.91
CA GLU A 244 0.33 -11.58 11.13
C GLU A 244 0.53 -12.80 12.04
N SER A 245 1.49 -12.71 12.98
CA SER A 245 1.77 -13.79 13.92
C SER A 245 0.57 -14.14 14.80
N GLN A 246 -0.30 -13.18 15.10
CA GLN A 246 -1.50 -13.38 15.93
C GLN A 246 -2.63 -14.02 15.14
N VAL A 247 -2.85 -13.59 13.89
CA VAL A 247 -3.98 -14.05 13.06
C VAL A 247 -3.72 -15.34 12.31
N LEU A 248 -2.45 -15.68 12.06
CA LEU A 248 -2.02 -16.92 11.40
C LEU A 248 -1.52 -17.99 12.37
N ALA A 249 -1.50 -17.72 13.68
CA ALA A 249 -1.18 -18.75 14.66
C ALA A 249 -2.15 -19.94 14.50
N PRO A 250 -1.64 -21.19 14.45
CA PRO A 250 -2.50 -22.36 14.47
C PRO A 250 -3.29 -22.33 15.78
N HIS A 251 -4.61 -22.39 15.69
CA HIS A 251 -5.46 -22.56 16.86
C HIS A 251 -5.05 -23.89 17.53
N CYS A 252 -4.31 -23.82 18.64
CA CYS A 252 -4.15 -24.96 19.52
C CYS A 252 -5.51 -25.26 20.13
N SER A 253 -6.23 -26.23 19.55
CA SER A 253 -7.39 -26.83 20.19
C SER A 253 -6.94 -27.46 21.51
N ALA A 254 -7.08 -26.72 22.60
CA ALA A 254 -6.93 -27.25 23.95
C ALA A 254 -8.19 -28.04 24.29
N GLU A 255 -8.22 -29.31 23.91
CA GLU A 255 -9.09 -30.31 24.55
C GLU A 255 -8.18 -31.41 25.12
N ALA A 256 -8.18 -31.49 26.44
CA ALA A 256 -7.44 -32.44 27.22
C ALA A 256 -8.14 -33.81 27.18
N GLY A 257 -7.43 -34.85 26.74
CA GLY A 257 -7.85 -36.25 26.84
C GLY A 257 -6.64 -37.18 26.76
N SER A 258 -6.47 -38.01 27.79
CA SER A 258 -5.33 -38.92 28.06
C SER A 258 -5.00 -39.94 26.94
N PRO A 259 -3.80 -40.57 26.98
CA PRO A 259 -3.21 -41.24 25.83
C PRO A 259 -3.64 -42.70 25.68
N ALA A 260 -4.01 -43.09 24.46
CA ALA A 260 -3.99 -44.47 24.00
C ALA A 260 -3.38 -44.54 22.59
N MET A 261 -2.52 -45.53 22.40
CA MET A 261 -1.53 -45.69 21.33
C MET A 261 -2.10 -46.01 19.94
N ALA A 262 -1.35 -45.52 18.93
CA ALA A 262 -0.88 -46.19 17.71
C ALA A 262 -1.36 -45.54 16.39
N VAL A 263 -0.50 -44.82 15.65
CA VAL A 263 0.50 -45.25 14.63
C VAL A 263 0.01 -44.88 13.20
N LEU A 264 0.85 -44.09 12.51
CA LEU A 264 0.94 -43.79 11.07
C LEU A 264 -0.21 -43.02 10.37
N ASP A 265 0.07 -41.78 9.95
CA ASP A 265 0.45 -41.54 8.55
C ASP A 265 1.18 -40.20 8.38
N ARG A 266 2.21 -40.21 7.54
CA ARG A 266 3.09 -39.10 7.21
C ARG A 266 2.73 -38.63 5.81
N GLY A 267 2.20 -37.40 5.72
CA GLY A 267 2.41 -36.55 4.55
C GLY A 267 1.14 -36.12 3.85
N THR A 268 0.74 -34.87 4.08
CA THR A 268 0.62 -33.84 3.02
C THR A 268 0.28 -32.52 3.71
N SER A 269 1.26 -31.60 3.80
CA SER A 269 0.94 -30.19 3.99
C SER A 269 0.28 -29.71 2.71
N THR A 270 -1.04 -29.61 2.74
CA THR A 270 -1.84 -28.96 1.71
C THR A 270 -1.49 -27.47 1.69
N THR A 271 -0.64 -27.08 0.75
CA THR A 271 -0.50 -25.66 0.36
C THR A 271 -1.81 -25.24 -0.29
N THR A 272 -2.71 -24.60 0.46
CA THR A 272 -3.87 -23.91 -0.09
C THR A 272 -3.39 -22.70 -0.88
N VAL A 273 -3.28 -22.85 -2.20
CA VAL A 273 -3.14 -21.74 -3.13
C VAL A 273 -4.51 -21.08 -3.25
N PHE A 274 -4.67 -19.90 -2.62
CA PHE A 274 -5.87 -19.10 -2.75
C PHE A 274 -5.76 -18.23 -4.02
N ASN A 275 -6.58 -18.52 -5.01
CA ASN A 275 -6.63 -17.75 -6.25
C ASN A 275 -7.60 -16.57 -6.06
N PHE A 276 -7.10 -15.34 -6.10
CA PHE A 276 -7.98 -14.17 -6.18
C PHE A 276 -8.67 -14.14 -7.55
N PRO A 277 -10.01 -14.05 -7.62
CA PRO A 277 -10.69 -13.89 -8.90
C PRO A 277 -10.40 -12.48 -9.44
N VAL A 278 -9.50 -12.38 -10.41
CA VAL A 278 -9.29 -11.16 -11.20
C VAL A 278 -10.29 -11.20 -12.35
N SER A 279 -11.39 -10.44 -12.24
CA SER A 279 -12.26 -10.18 -13.38
C SER A 279 -11.80 -8.88 -14.04
N ILE A 280 -11.08 -8.97 -15.17
CA ILE A 280 -10.80 -7.82 -16.04
C ILE A 280 -11.89 -7.78 -17.11
N PRO A 281 -12.75 -6.75 -17.18
CA PRO A 281 -13.60 -6.56 -18.34
C PRO A 281 -12.74 -6.05 -19.49
N VAL A 282 -12.49 -6.89 -20.49
CA VAL A 282 -11.94 -6.44 -21.78
C VAL A 282 -13.08 -5.84 -22.57
N HIS A 283 -13.16 -4.51 -22.62
CA HIS A 283 -13.95 -3.81 -23.63
C HIS A 283 -13.35 -4.12 -25.01
N SER A 284 -13.96 -5.07 -25.71
CA SER A 284 -13.71 -5.29 -27.13
C SER A 284 -14.47 -4.21 -27.91
N THR A 285 -13.74 -3.27 -28.48
CA THR A 285 -14.25 -2.39 -29.53
C THR A 285 -14.51 -3.24 -30.76
N ASN A 286 -15.79 -3.46 -31.10
CA ASN A 286 -16.16 -3.98 -32.40
C ASN A 286 -17.03 -2.94 -33.11
N SER A 287 -16.37 -2.16 -33.95
CA SER A 287 -16.99 -1.33 -34.99
C SER A 287 -17.48 -2.24 -36.11
N ALA A 288 -18.79 -2.42 -36.22
CA ALA A 288 -19.45 -2.83 -37.46
C ALA A 288 -20.87 -2.22 -37.49
N LEU A 289 -21.02 -1.19 -38.32
CA LEU A 289 -22.31 -0.63 -38.75
C LEU A 289 -22.99 -1.60 -39.69
N SER A 290 -24.25 -1.96 -39.41
CA SER A 290 -25.23 -2.33 -40.45
C SER A 290 -26.66 -2.52 -39.91
N TYR A 291 -27.52 -1.60 -40.35
CA TYR A 291 -28.95 -1.75 -40.70
C TYR A 291 -30.04 -1.98 -39.63
N LEU A 292 -30.77 -0.88 -39.39
CA LEU A 292 -32.23 -0.72 -39.28
C LEU A 292 -33.11 -1.98 -39.29
N GLN A 293 -33.94 -2.15 -38.25
CA GLN A 293 -35.40 -2.15 -38.39
C GLN A 293 -36.13 -2.08 -37.03
N SER A 294 -37.07 -1.14 -36.92
CA SER A 294 -37.97 -0.93 -35.80
C SER A 294 -39.07 -2.01 -35.74
N PRO A 295 -39.57 -2.39 -34.55
CA PRO A 295 -40.65 -3.37 -34.44
C PRO A 295 -42.02 -2.74 -34.71
N ILE A 296 -42.73 -3.26 -35.70
CA ILE A 296 -44.18 -3.07 -35.86
C ILE A 296 -44.90 -4.21 -35.15
N THR A 297 -45.78 -3.80 -34.24
CA THR A 297 -46.83 -4.59 -33.59
C THR A 297 -47.89 -5.05 -34.60
N THR A 298 -48.29 -6.33 -34.54
CA THR A 298 -49.71 -6.74 -34.55
C THR A 298 -49.82 -8.21 -34.15
N SER A 299 -50.80 -8.48 -33.30
CA SER A 299 -51.23 -9.76 -32.75
C SER A 299 -52.24 -10.47 -33.70
N PRO A 300 -53.03 -11.48 -33.25
CA PRO A 300 -52.86 -12.91 -33.55
C PRO A 300 -53.98 -13.49 -34.45
N SER A 301 -53.85 -14.76 -34.90
CA SER A 301 -54.89 -15.82 -34.91
C SER A 301 -54.66 -16.89 -35.99
N CYS A 302 -54.94 -18.13 -35.59
CA CYS A 302 -55.11 -19.39 -36.35
C CYS A 302 -53.84 -20.11 -36.84
#